data_AF-A0A3C0U9P6-F1
#
_entry.id   AF-A0A3C0U9P6-F1
#
_cell.length_a   1.000
_cell.length_b   1.000
_cell.length_c   1.000
_cell.angle_alpha   90.00
_cell.angle_beta   90.00
_cell.angle_gamma   90.00
#
_symmetry.space_group_name_H-M   'P 1'
#
loop_
_entity.id
_entity.type
_entity.pdbx_description
1 polymer ?
#
loop_
_entity_poly.entity_id
_entity_poly.type
_entity_poly.pdbx_seq_one_letter_code
_entity_poly.pdbx_strand_id
1 'polypeptide(L)'
;PNIRRVALHIDSIGLEEAVAEQNSAISELMSEALNAFERIRAGEVGTSGSKADPKDGDFHGDPSQPGAPHSSDLSQQTGEPTDSTKAADRANGTTPADGDADGDSIDSRFEDLMKDVDLDEMAFAVPGDSPESQDGGSSDAGMIGDDPADGQLDDDDPMSQLRRNPTVRNLVTVTFTRDEFLARLREYGLADPTGTYRMFDAEMDVDGMGALKPVDATFDLRDSRFSPAGSQEEPELSDIEFDERDAKLFGCGNVSGLSIQRVDLLQRAVGEFHRLALDSGTPSVVKAQKAMGIVNAIGDPELTELAPQVTSALIDGKDTPDFSFTLADELDAERLKARDMLFSGQIDQAIECAEHAVERVDRLYADNPGVPRYFNSYAERVIYNRMFATEGERTVLVPDNLFYTHMELSDILAQIKGVDAALPHLNAMVRYAPAYPLSHLKLAVQLARAEDWDSARAACLNALHVALDREDASFAYYRLAYAEWMCDRFDIAAAAYIMSDEIAPGRIAMLEDELQELISRTRSQCIPVPTNVPEAMHVLAEAGLPVWPNTQVASLVREAARV
;
A
#
# COMPACT_ATOMS: atom_id res chain seq x y z
N PRO A 1 -6.72 22.91 16.96
CA PRO A 1 -7.50 23.74 16.04
C PRO A 1 -9.00 23.51 16.24
N ASN A 2 -9.82 24.56 16.30
CA ASN A 2 -11.27 24.41 16.38
C ASN A 2 -11.83 24.33 14.95
N ILE A 3 -12.19 23.11 14.51
CA ILE A 3 -12.85 22.87 13.22
C ILE A 3 -14.13 23.71 13.19
N ARG A 4 -14.30 24.57 12.17
CA ARG A 4 -15.49 25.44 12.04
C ARG A 4 -16.51 24.93 11.04
N ARG A 5 -16.04 24.27 9.98
CA ARG A 5 -16.86 23.68 8.93
C ARG A 5 -16.32 22.30 8.56
N VAL A 6 -17.21 21.42 8.12
CA VAL A 6 -16.89 20.10 7.56
C VAL A 6 -17.65 19.98 6.25
N ALA A 7 -16.96 19.70 5.16
CA ALA A 7 -17.58 19.33 3.89
C ALA A 7 -17.60 17.81 3.78
N LEU A 8 -18.67 17.25 3.25
CA LEU A 8 -18.85 15.81 3.03
C LEU A 8 -19.32 15.57 1.60
N HIS A 9 -18.61 14.69 0.92
CA HIS A 9 -18.91 14.17 -0.41
C HIS A 9 -19.24 12.68 -0.22
N ILE A 10 -20.35 12.18 -0.77
CA ILE A 10 -20.73 10.77 -0.73
C ILE A 10 -21.01 10.33 -2.16
N ASP A 11 -20.32 9.30 -2.60
CA ASP A 11 -20.43 8.74 -3.94
C ASP A 11 -21.01 7.32 -3.93
N SER A 12 -21.48 6.86 -5.10
CA SER A 12 -21.89 5.49 -5.31
C SER A 12 -20.69 4.55 -5.38
N ILE A 13 -20.87 3.31 -4.91
CA ILE A 13 -19.83 2.26 -4.89
C ILE A 13 -19.64 1.62 -6.29
N GLY A 14 -20.37 2.07 -7.32
CA GLY A 14 -20.28 1.57 -8.71
C GLY A 14 -20.86 0.16 -8.97
N LEU A 15 -21.02 -0.68 -7.93
CA LEU A 15 -21.44 -2.08 -8.07
C LEU A 15 -22.80 -2.29 -8.77
N GLU A 16 -23.79 -1.44 -8.50
CA GLU A 16 -25.14 -1.59 -9.07
C GLU A 16 -25.18 -1.32 -10.59
N GLU A 17 -24.23 -0.52 -11.09
CA GLU A 17 -24.11 -0.16 -12.50
C GLU A 17 -23.40 -1.26 -13.30
N ALA A 18 -22.32 -1.83 -12.73
CA ALA A 18 -21.61 -2.97 -13.33
C ALA A 18 -22.52 -4.18 -13.59
N VAL A 19 -23.47 -4.46 -12.69
CA VAL A 19 -24.46 -5.55 -12.85
C VAL A 19 -25.47 -5.25 -13.97
N ALA A 20 -25.81 -3.97 -14.20
CA ALA A 20 -26.73 -3.59 -15.27
C ALA A 20 -26.08 -3.77 -16.66
N GLU A 21 -24.80 -3.40 -16.80
CA GLU A 21 -24.06 -3.48 -18.07
C GLU A 21 -23.55 -4.90 -18.38
N GLN A 22 -23.12 -5.68 -17.37
CA GLN A 22 -22.65 -7.07 -17.55
C GLN A 22 -23.66 -7.98 -18.27
N ASN A 23 -24.95 -7.80 -18.03
CA ASN A 23 -26.00 -8.65 -18.61
C ASN A 23 -26.05 -8.61 -20.16
N SER A 24 -25.47 -7.60 -20.81
CA SER A 24 -25.35 -7.54 -22.27
C SER A 24 -24.02 -8.11 -22.80
N ALA A 25 -22.96 -8.11 -22.00
CA ALA A 25 -21.60 -8.53 -22.41
C ALA A 25 -21.36 -10.05 -22.39
N ILE A 26 -22.12 -10.78 -21.56
CA ILE A 26 -21.90 -12.22 -21.28
C ILE A 26 -22.01 -13.13 -22.53
N SER A 27 -22.53 -12.64 -23.66
CA SER A 27 -22.71 -13.44 -24.88
C SER A 27 -21.45 -13.63 -25.75
N GLU A 28 -20.36 -12.87 -25.57
CA GLU A 28 -19.21 -12.88 -26.52
C GLU A 28 -17.85 -13.27 -25.90
N LEU A 29 -17.77 -13.46 -24.58
CA LEU A 29 -16.52 -13.63 -23.80
C LEU A 29 -15.66 -14.87 -24.12
N MET A 30 -16.15 -15.85 -24.89
CA MET A 30 -15.41 -17.10 -25.17
C MET A 30 -14.10 -16.91 -25.97
N SER A 31 -13.88 -15.75 -26.59
CA SER A 31 -12.67 -15.46 -27.37
C SER A 31 -11.56 -14.79 -26.56
N GLU A 32 -11.85 -14.21 -25.40
CA GLU A 32 -10.91 -13.35 -24.64
C GLU A 32 -10.08 -14.11 -23.59
N ALA A 33 -10.55 -15.28 -23.15
CA ALA A 33 -9.87 -16.12 -22.16
C ALA A 33 -8.44 -16.55 -22.57
N LEU A 34 -8.13 -16.54 -23.87
CA LEU A 34 -6.80 -16.86 -24.40
C LEU A 34 -5.80 -15.69 -24.31
N ASN A 35 -6.27 -14.44 -24.25
CA ASN A 35 -5.40 -13.25 -24.19
C ASN A 35 -5.05 -12.84 -22.75
N ALA A 36 -5.91 -13.13 -21.76
CA ALA A 36 -5.63 -12.87 -20.35
C ALA A 36 -4.38 -13.63 -19.85
N PHE A 37 -4.16 -14.83 -20.38
CA PHE A 37 -3.06 -15.72 -20.01
C PHE A 37 -1.65 -15.14 -20.29
N GLU A 38 -1.52 -14.21 -21.23
CA GLU A 38 -0.22 -13.56 -21.52
C GLU A 38 0.08 -12.38 -20.60
N ARG A 39 -0.93 -11.74 -19.99
CA ARG A 39 -0.77 -10.55 -19.13
C ARG A 39 -0.21 -10.89 -17.74
N ILE A 40 -0.59 -12.02 -17.15
CA ILE A 40 -0.09 -12.48 -15.85
C ILE A 40 1.45 -12.65 -15.86
N ARG A 41 2.02 -12.94 -17.03
CA ARG A 41 3.46 -13.10 -17.25
C ARG A 41 4.25 -11.79 -17.26
N ALA A 42 3.59 -10.64 -17.47
CA ALA A 42 4.24 -9.35 -17.70
C ALA A 42 4.53 -8.53 -16.43
N GLY A 43 3.91 -8.85 -15.29
CA GLY A 43 4.40 -8.43 -13.98
C GLY A 43 4.32 -6.94 -13.62
N GLU A 44 3.42 -6.16 -14.20
CA GLU A 44 3.17 -4.77 -13.77
C GLU A 44 2.66 -4.72 -12.31
N VAL A 45 3.57 -4.44 -11.36
CA VAL A 45 3.21 -3.97 -10.02
C VAL A 45 3.22 -2.44 -10.05
N GLY A 46 2.14 -1.89 -10.61
CA GLY A 46 1.84 -0.47 -10.57
C GLY A 46 0.41 -0.28 -10.07
N THR A 47 0.23 -0.13 -8.76
CA THR A 47 -1.06 0.29 -8.20
C THR A 47 -1.40 1.67 -8.76
N SER A 48 -2.59 1.84 -9.33
CA SER A 48 -3.01 3.04 -10.04
C SER A 48 -3.41 4.19 -9.11
N GLY A 49 -2.48 4.58 -8.24
CA GLY A 49 -2.55 5.76 -7.36
C GLY A 49 -1.81 6.96 -7.96
N SER A 50 -1.93 8.10 -7.27
CA SER A 50 -1.03 9.23 -7.43
C SER A 50 0.40 8.82 -7.06
N LYS A 51 1.42 9.44 -7.66
CA LYS A 51 2.82 9.26 -7.23
C LYS A 51 3.10 9.76 -5.81
N ALA A 52 2.16 10.47 -5.21
CA ALA A 52 2.17 10.89 -3.82
C ALA A 52 1.51 9.90 -2.84
N ASP A 53 0.80 8.89 -3.37
CA ASP A 53 0.24 7.81 -2.56
C ASP A 53 1.36 6.82 -2.17
N PRO A 54 1.16 5.98 -1.13
CA PRO A 54 2.12 4.94 -0.76
C PRO A 54 2.45 3.98 -1.91
N LYS A 55 3.74 3.72 -2.13
CA LYS A 55 4.25 2.94 -3.27
C LYS A 55 3.86 1.45 -3.26
N ASP A 56 3.38 0.96 -2.14
CA ASP A 56 2.89 -0.40 -1.91
C ASP A 56 1.37 -0.54 -2.12
N GLY A 57 0.66 0.57 -2.34
CA GLY A 57 -0.80 0.59 -2.44
C GLY A 57 -1.52 0.69 -1.08
N ASP A 58 -0.88 1.27 -0.06
CA ASP A 58 -1.45 1.50 1.29
C ASP A 58 -1.68 0.17 2.04
N PHE A 59 -0.65 -0.70 2.03
CA PHE A 59 -0.70 -2.04 2.62
C PHE A 59 -0.22 -2.02 4.08
N HIS A 60 -1.14 -2.34 5.01
CA HIS A 60 -0.88 -2.29 6.45
C HIS A 60 -1.25 -3.59 7.18
N GLY A 61 -0.61 -3.81 8.34
CA GLY A 61 -0.94 -4.91 9.26
C GLY A 61 -0.14 -6.19 9.07
N ASP A 62 -0.81 -7.33 8.87
CA ASP A 62 -0.17 -8.65 8.82
C ASP A 62 0.57 -8.86 7.48
N PRO A 63 1.92 -8.89 7.47
CA PRO A 63 2.71 -8.97 6.24
C PRO A 63 2.73 -10.36 5.59
N SER A 64 1.95 -11.30 6.12
CA SER A 64 1.75 -12.64 5.56
C SER A 64 0.42 -12.82 4.82
N GLN A 65 -0.48 -11.84 4.87
CA GLN A 65 -1.73 -11.85 4.11
C GLN A 65 -1.61 -10.97 2.86
N PRO A 66 -2.13 -11.41 1.68
CA PRO A 66 -2.31 -10.51 0.55
C PRO A 66 -3.41 -9.50 0.91
N GLY A 67 -3.04 -8.22 1.02
CA GLY A 67 -3.93 -7.20 1.56
C GLY A 67 -4.99 -6.76 0.56
N ALA A 68 -6.21 -6.57 1.06
CA ALA A 68 -7.15 -5.68 0.40
C ALA A 68 -6.69 -4.23 0.69
N PRO A 69 -6.61 -3.34 -0.33
CA PRO A 69 -6.38 -1.92 -0.08
C PRO A 69 -7.52 -1.34 0.76
N HIS A 70 -7.27 -0.25 1.48
CA HIS A 70 -8.22 0.38 2.40
C HIS A 70 -9.58 0.70 1.72
N SER A 71 -10.58 -0.16 1.91
CA SER A 71 -11.97 0.23 1.75
C SER A 71 -12.41 0.99 3.00
N SER A 72 -13.04 2.15 2.80
CA SER A 72 -13.47 3.01 3.91
C SER A 72 -14.61 2.33 4.68
N ASP A 73 -14.27 1.69 5.80
CA ASP A 73 -15.15 0.77 6.52
C ASP A 73 -16.30 1.52 7.23
N LEU A 74 -17.43 1.63 6.54
CA LEU A 74 -18.66 2.24 7.03
C LEU A 74 -19.68 1.16 7.40
N SER A 75 -19.87 1.00 8.71
CA SER A 75 -20.97 0.32 9.42
C SER A 75 -20.86 -1.19 9.72
N GLN A 76 -20.47 -1.49 10.96
CA GLN A 76 -21.10 -2.56 11.73
C GLN A 76 -22.31 -2.00 12.51
N GLN A 77 -23.55 -2.40 12.16
CA GLN A 77 -24.66 -2.58 13.13
C GLN A 77 -25.98 -3.05 12.48
N THR A 78 -26.22 -4.37 12.51
CA THR A 78 -27.52 -5.05 12.73
C THR A 78 -27.17 -6.54 12.94
N GLY A 79 -27.58 -7.25 13.99
CA GLY A 79 -28.77 -7.09 14.82
C GLY A 79 -29.73 -8.25 14.54
N GLU A 80 -29.50 -9.42 15.16
CA GLU A 80 -30.35 -10.61 15.01
C GLU A 80 -31.83 -10.32 15.38
N PRO A 81 -32.76 -11.13 14.83
CA PRO A 81 -33.52 -11.96 15.75
C PRO A 81 -33.77 -13.41 15.28
N THR A 82 -33.87 -14.30 16.27
CA THR A 82 -34.26 -15.72 16.18
C THR A 82 -35.74 -15.93 15.83
N ASP A 83 -36.11 -17.00 15.10
CA ASP A 83 -36.64 -18.25 15.71
C ASP A 83 -37.18 -19.33 14.72
N SER A 84 -36.95 -20.58 15.14
CA SER A 84 -37.47 -21.93 14.86
C SER A 84 -38.42 -22.39 13.71
N THR A 85 -38.17 -23.65 13.32
CA THR A 85 -39.10 -24.81 13.06
C THR A 85 -39.30 -25.44 11.66
N LYS A 86 -38.59 -26.57 11.48
CA LYS A 86 -39.09 -27.95 11.18
C LYS A 86 -39.65 -28.37 9.79
N ALA A 87 -39.08 -29.52 9.36
CA ALA A 87 -39.73 -30.68 8.69
C ALA A 87 -40.17 -30.51 7.22
N ALA A 88 -40.31 -31.58 6.39
CA ALA A 88 -39.76 -32.94 6.34
C ALA A 88 -40.24 -33.59 5.00
N ASP A 89 -39.81 -34.84 4.71
CA ASP A 89 -40.34 -35.73 3.65
C ASP A 89 -40.10 -35.32 2.16
N ARG A 90 -40.05 -36.23 1.17
CA ARG A 90 -39.57 -37.63 1.11
C ARG A 90 -39.50 -38.10 -0.36
N ALA A 91 -38.51 -38.93 -0.66
CA ALA A 91 -38.56 -40.08 -1.59
C ALA A 91 -38.97 -39.93 -3.09
N ASN A 92 -37.96 -40.08 -3.95
CA ASN A 92 -37.80 -41.23 -4.87
C ASN A 92 -38.66 -41.38 -6.15
N GLY A 93 -38.02 -41.29 -7.33
CA GLY A 93 -37.95 -42.46 -8.23
C GLY A 93 -38.43 -42.35 -9.70
N THR A 94 -37.48 -42.57 -10.63
CA THR A 94 -37.59 -43.25 -11.95
C THR A 94 -38.06 -42.51 -13.23
N THR A 95 -37.22 -42.67 -14.27
CA THR A 95 -37.28 -42.31 -15.71
C THR A 95 -38.07 -43.34 -16.56
N PRO A 96 -38.15 -43.35 -17.93
CA PRO A 96 -37.52 -42.53 -19.01
C PRO A 96 -38.58 -41.90 -20.00
N ALA A 97 -38.39 -41.55 -21.30
CA ALA A 97 -37.33 -41.81 -22.32
C ALA A 97 -37.38 -40.86 -23.56
N ASP A 98 -36.32 -40.97 -24.39
CA ASP A 98 -36.19 -40.79 -25.87
C ASP A 98 -36.38 -39.43 -26.61
N GLY A 99 -35.36 -39.08 -27.43
CA GLY A 99 -35.37 -38.05 -28.47
C GLY A 99 -33.95 -37.64 -28.95
N ASP A 100 -33.51 -38.15 -30.11
CA ASP A 100 -32.12 -38.04 -30.64
C ASP A 100 -31.69 -36.64 -31.16
N ALA A 101 -30.38 -36.33 -31.12
CA ALA A 101 -29.51 -36.18 -32.32
C ALA A 101 -28.10 -35.58 -32.01
N ASP A 102 -27.10 -36.02 -32.76
CA ASP A 102 -25.65 -35.76 -32.59
C ASP A 102 -25.20 -34.30 -32.38
N GLY A 103 -24.29 -34.13 -31.43
CA GLY A 103 -23.35 -33.01 -31.30
C GLY A 103 -22.14 -33.47 -30.48
N ASP A 104 -21.05 -33.84 -31.15
CA ASP A 104 -19.81 -34.41 -30.56
C ASP A 104 -19.19 -33.40 -29.56
N SER A 105 -19.52 -33.54 -28.26
CA SER A 105 -19.25 -32.49 -27.27
C SER A 105 -17.80 -32.48 -26.81
N ILE A 106 -17.30 -31.28 -26.51
CA ILE A 106 -15.92 -31.02 -26.09
C ILE A 106 -15.57 -31.78 -24.80
N ASP A 107 -16.58 -32.05 -23.95
CA ASP A 107 -16.46 -32.82 -22.70
C ASP A 107 -15.85 -34.21 -22.93
N SER A 108 -16.23 -34.89 -24.02
CA SER A 108 -15.72 -36.23 -24.33
C SER A 108 -14.21 -36.27 -24.62
N ARG A 109 -13.66 -35.17 -25.15
CA ARG A 109 -12.22 -35.01 -25.42
C ARG A 109 -11.46 -34.55 -24.17
N PHE A 110 -12.15 -33.92 -23.23
CA PHE A 110 -11.63 -33.59 -21.91
C PHE A 110 -11.57 -34.85 -21.02
N GLU A 111 -12.62 -35.68 -21.02
CA GLU A 111 -12.64 -36.97 -20.31
C GLU A 111 -11.51 -37.92 -20.74
N ASP A 112 -11.23 -38.04 -22.04
CA ASP A 112 -10.14 -38.90 -22.52
C ASP A 112 -8.74 -38.34 -22.22
N LEU A 113 -8.60 -37.02 -21.98
CA LEU A 113 -7.32 -36.39 -21.60
C LEU A 113 -7.02 -36.54 -20.10
N MET A 114 -8.06 -36.58 -19.26
CA MET A 114 -7.95 -36.75 -17.80
C MET A 114 -7.78 -38.22 -17.37
N LYS A 115 -7.91 -39.17 -18.31
CA LYS A 115 -8.00 -40.61 -18.02
C LYS A 115 -6.68 -41.29 -17.66
N ASP A 116 -5.54 -40.67 -18.04
CA ASP A 116 -4.18 -41.20 -17.84
C ASP A 116 -3.42 -40.49 -16.69
N VAL A 117 -4.12 -39.75 -15.81
CA VAL A 117 -3.54 -39.03 -14.66
C VAL A 117 -4.02 -39.65 -13.34
N ASP A 118 -3.22 -40.55 -12.76
CA ASP A 118 -3.47 -41.11 -11.42
C ASP A 118 -3.35 -40.02 -10.34
N LEU A 119 -4.48 -39.55 -9.81
CA LEU A 119 -4.58 -38.49 -8.79
C LEU A 119 -4.81 -38.99 -7.35
N ASP A 120 -4.88 -40.31 -7.14
CA ASP A 120 -5.34 -40.93 -5.89
C ASP A 120 -4.30 -41.02 -4.74
N GLU A 121 -3.10 -40.43 -4.85
CA GLU A 121 -2.06 -40.48 -3.79
C GLU A 121 -1.68 -39.12 -3.16
N MET A 122 -2.36 -38.01 -3.51
CA MET A 122 -2.06 -36.66 -2.97
C MET A 122 -3.25 -35.92 -2.32
N ALA A 123 -4.38 -36.58 -2.09
CA ALA A 123 -5.51 -35.96 -1.38
C ALA A 123 -6.27 -36.98 -0.52
N PHE A 124 -6.10 -36.91 0.81
CA PHE A 124 -7.19 -37.07 1.80
C PHE A 124 -6.70 -36.80 3.24
N ALA A 125 -6.73 -35.52 3.66
CA ALA A 125 -6.82 -35.13 5.06
C ALA A 125 -7.46 -33.71 5.23
N VAL A 126 -8.54 -33.45 4.50
CA VAL A 126 -9.47 -32.31 4.72
C VAL A 126 -10.89 -32.91 4.67
N PRO A 127 -11.79 -32.54 5.61
CA PRO A 127 -12.90 -31.65 5.24
C PRO A 127 -13.24 -30.66 6.38
N GLY A 128 -13.60 -29.39 6.15
CA GLY A 128 -13.85 -28.61 4.93
C GLY A 128 -14.30 -27.20 5.38
N ASP A 129 -14.87 -26.32 4.56
CA ASP A 129 -15.19 -26.39 3.13
C ASP A 129 -15.42 -24.94 2.62
N SER A 130 -14.81 -24.56 1.49
CA SER A 130 -15.11 -23.34 0.70
C SER A 130 -14.24 -23.35 -0.57
N PRO A 131 -14.82 -23.48 -1.78
CA PRO A 131 -14.06 -23.47 -3.03
C PRO A 131 -13.78 -22.04 -3.55
N GLU A 132 -12.51 -21.79 -3.92
CA GLU A 132 -12.01 -21.52 -5.29
C GLU A 132 -12.70 -20.43 -6.17
N SER A 133 -12.01 -19.62 -7.02
CA SER A 133 -10.61 -19.67 -7.51
C SER A 133 -10.12 -18.35 -8.18
N GLN A 134 -8.79 -18.27 -8.34
CA GLN A 134 -7.91 -17.62 -9.36
C GLN A 134 -8.54 -17.03 -10.66
N ASP A 135 -7.94 -16.08 -11.42
CA ASP A 135 -6.77 -15.17 -11.25
C ASP A 135 -6.72 -14.13 -12.42
N GLY A 136 -6.09 -12.97 -12.19
CA GLY A 136 -5.34 -12.13 -13.17
C GLY A 136 -5.97 -11.43 -14.39
N GLY A 137 -5.94 -10.07 -14.38
CA GLY A 137 -5.32 -9.30 -15.49
C GLY A 137 -6.06 -8.11 -16.13
N SER A 138 -5.51 -6.90 -16.00
CA SER A 138 -5.50 -5.92 -17.09
C SER A 138 -4.33 -4.92 -16.99
N SER A 139 -3.80 -4.56 -18.14
CA SER A 139 -2.90 -3.43 -18.36
C SER A 139 -3.60 -2.29 -19.11
N ASP A 140 -2.93 -1.13 -19.13
CA ASP A 140 -3.03 -0.01 -20.09
C ASP A 140 -4.08 1.11 -19.90
N ALA A 141 -3.60 2.16 -19.20
CA ALA A 141 -3.66 3.59 -19.55
C ALA A 141 -5.00 4.36 -19.72
N GLY A 142 -5.24 5.30 -18.80
CA GLY A 142 -4.60 6.63 -18.92
C GLY A 142 -5.44 7.83 -19.40
N MET A 143 -5.04 9.01 -18.89
CA MET A 143 -5.28 10.37 -19.44
C MET A 143 -6.73 10.86 -19.58
N ILE A 144 -7.09 11.88 -18.80
CA ILE A 144 -8.14 12.86 -19.16
C ILE A 144 -7.55 14.25 -18.98
N GLY A 145 -7.32 14.98 -20.08
CA GLY A 145 -6.81 16.35 -19.96
C GLY A 145 -6.15 17.03 -21.15
N ASP A 146 -6.42 16.67 -22.41
CA ASP A 146 -6.28 17.65 -23.50
C ASP A 146 -7.30 17.38 -24.61
N ASP A 147 -8.06 18.42 -24.98
CA ASP A 147 -9.14 18.37 -25.96
C ASP A 147 -8.67 19.06 -27.25
N PRO A 148 -8.54 18.30 -28.36
CA PRO A 148 -8.83 18.92 -29.63
C PRO A 148 -9.59 18.03 -30.63
N ALA A 149 -10.75 18.56 -31.02
CA ALA A 149 -11.35 18.53 -32.35
C ALA A 149 -12.16 17.29 -32.78
N ASP A 150 -13.34 17.59 -33.36
CA ASP A 150 -14.29 16.69 -34.01
C ASP A 150 -13.62 15.61 -34.88
N GLY A 151 -13.57 14.39 -34.35
CA GLY A 151 -13.22 13.17 -35.07
C GLY A 151 -14.32 12.13 -34.88
N GLN A 152 -15.03 11.80 -35.96
CA GLN A 152 -16.10 10.80 -35.95
C GLN A 152 -15.53 9.43 -35.52
N LEU A 153 -15.85 8.99 -34.30
CA LEU A 153 -15.64 7.60 -33.86
C LEU A 153 -16.92 6.81 -34.17
N ASP A 154 -16.77 5.63 -34.76
CA ASP A 154 -17.89 4.79 -35.17
C ASP A 154 -18.57 4.15 -33.94
N ASP A 155 -19.89 4.35 -33.81
CA ASP A 155 -20.76 3.85 -32.72
C ASP A 155 -20.91 2.30 -32.67
N ASP A 156 -20.22 1.57 -33.54
CA ASP A 156 -20.39 0.12 -33.79
C ASP A 156 -19.33 -0.78 -33.08
N ASP A 157 -18.44 -0.24 -32.22
CA ASP A 157 -17.54 -1.06 -31.39
C ASP A 157 -18.16 -1.40 -30.01
N PRO A 158 -18.58 -2.67 -29.77
CA PRO A 158 -19.23 -3.06 -28.51
C PRO A 158 -18.31 -2.99 -27.28
N MET A 159 -16.98 -2.98 -27.45
CA MET A 159 -16.03 -2.88 -26.33
C MET A 159 -15.89 -1.45 -25.77
N SER A 160 -16.42 -0.44 -26.46
CA SER A 160 -16.36 0.96 -26.02
C SER A 160 -17.14 1.24 -24.73
N GLN A 161 -18.14 0.41 -24.40
CA GLN A 161 -18.98 0.56 -23.21
C GLN A 161 -18.32 -0.08 -21.98
N LEU A 162 -17.75 -1.29 -22.11
CA LEU A 162 -17.07 -2.01 -21.03
C LEU A 162 -15.71 -1.42 -20.62
N ARG A 163 -15.10 -0.60 -21.48
CA ARG A 163 -13.87 0.15 -21.17
C ARG A 163 -14.11 1.42 -20.36
N ARG A 164 -15.36 1.76 -20.05
CA ARG A 164 -15.65 2.82 -19.08
C ARG A 164 -15.51 2.22 -17.68
N ASN A 165 -14.65 2.80 -16.86
CA ASN A 165 -14.67 2.56 -15.42
C ASN A 165 -16.12 2.79 -14.91
N PRO A 166 -16.62 1.97 -13.97
CA PRO A 166 -17.97 2.15 -13.42
C PRO A 166 -18.12 3.59 -12.94
N THR A 167 -19.14 4.30 -13.43
CA THR A 167 -19.22 5.74 -13.15
C THR A 167 -19.63 5.97 -11.71
N VAL A 168 -18.63 6.23 -10.87
CA VAL A 168 -18.80 6.74 -9.51
C VAL A 168 -19.64 8.02 -9.62
N ARG A 169 -20.87 7.97 -9.13
CA ARG A 169 -21.83 9.07 -9.20
C ARG A 169 -22.00 9.68 -7.82
N ASN A 170 -21.91 10.99 -7.75
CA ASN A 170 -22.17 11.72 -6.54
C ASN A 170 -23.62 11.53 -6.10
N LEU A 171 -23.82 11.17 -4.84
CA LEU A 171 -25.12 10.95 -4.22
C LEU A 171 -25.49 12.07 -3.24
N VAL A 172 -24.48 12.67 -2.58
CA VAL A 172 -24.66 13.76 -1.62
C VAL A 172 -23.45 14.68 -1.56
N THR A 173 -23.69 16.00 -1.65
CA THR A 173 -22.73 17.02 -1.18
C THR A 173 -23.34 17.93 -0.12
N VAL A 174 -22.62 18.15 0.98
CA VAL A 174 -23.09 18.99 2.09
C VAL A 174 -21.93 19.68 2.83
N THR A 175 -22.15 20.89 3.33
CA THR A 175 -21.19 21.59 4.23
C THR A 175 -21.85 21.93 5.56
N PHE A 176 -21.41 21.26 6.62
CA PHE A 176 -21.84 21.52 7.99
C PHE A 176 -21.08 22.68 8.62
N THR A 177 -21.77 23.59 9.31
CA THR A 177 -21.14 24.46 10.32
C THR A 177 -21.10 23.73 11.66
N ARG A 178 -19.96 23.73 12.35
CA ARG A 178 -19.78 22.96 13.60
C ARG A 178 -20.84 23.27 14.66
N ASP A 179 -21.09 24.55 14.93
CA ASP A 179 -21.93 24.95 16.06
C ASP A 179 -23.40 24.59 15.82
N GLU A 180 -23.88 24.77 14.58
CA GLU A 180 -25.22 24.39 14.13
C GLU A 180 -25.38 22.86 14.12
N PHE A 181 -24.39 22.11 13.63
CA PHE A 181 -24.43 20.65 13.59
C PHE A 181 -24.43 20.05 15.01
N LEU A 182 -23.60 20.57 15.92
CA LEU A 182 -23.61 20.16 17.32
C LEU A 182 -24.92 20.54 18.04
N ALA A 183 -25.55 21.66 17.69
CA ALA A 183 -26.86 22.02 18.24
C ALA A 183 -27.94 21.02 17.78
N ARG A 184 -28.00 20.75 16.46
CA ARG A 184 -28.92 19.77 15.85
C ARG A 184 -28.73 18.37 16.43
N LEU A 185 -27.49 17.90 16.57
CA LEU A 185 -27.15 16.60 17.15
C LEU A 185 -27.55 16.48 18.63
N ARG A 186 -27.46 17.56 19.41
CA ARG A 186 -27.90 17.55 20.82
C ARG A 186 -29.42 17.52 20.99
N GLU A 187 -30.15 18.10 20.04
CA GLU A 187 -31.62 18.22 20.12
C GLU A 187 -32.34 17.01 19.49
N TYR A 188 -31.83 16.48 18.37
CA TYR A 188 -32.49 15.41 17.59
C TYR A 188 -31.66 14.12 17.48
N GLY A 189 -30.41 14.10 17.94
CA GLY A 189 -29.52 12.95 17.74
C GLY A 189 -29.31 12.62 16.26
N LEU A 190 -29.26 11.32 15.93
CA LEU A 190 -29.19 10.80 14.57
C LEU A 190 -30.57 10.33 14.04
N ALA A 191 -31.67 10.73 14.68
CA ALA A 191 -33.01 10.21 14.38
C ALA A 191 -33.62 10.71 13.06
N ASP A 192 -33.06 11.80 12.50
CA ASP A 192 -33.49 12.40 11.23
C ASP A 192 -32.25 12.86 10.43
N PRO A 193 -31.54 11.93 9.76
CA PRO A 193 -30.37 12.27 8.96
C PRO A 193 -30.76 13.12 7.75
N THR A 194 -31.79 12.73 6.99
CA THR A 194 -32.22 13.45 5.78
C THR A 194 -32.66 14.89 6.07
N GLY A 195 -33.48 15.12 7.10
CA GLY A 195 -33.88 16.47 7.50
C GLY A 195 -32.73 17.28 8.11
N THR A 196 -31.74 16.61 8.72
CA THR A 196 -30.50 17.25 9.15
C THR A 196 -29.64 17.67 7.95
N TYR A 197 -29.45 16.83 6.95
CA TYR A 197 -28.69 17.17 5.74
C TYR A 197 -29.37 18.32 4.97
N ARG A 198 -30.69 18.28 4.80
CA ARG A 198 -31.48 19.38 4.21
C ARG A 198 -31.43 20.69 5.01
N MET A 199 -31.17 20.65 6.32
CA MET A 199 -30.94 21.86 7.13
C MET A 199 -29.59 22.55 6.81
N PHE A 200 -28.64 21.82 6.23
CA PHE A 200 -27.34 22.33 5.78
C PHE A 200 -27.28 22.53 4.26
N ASP A 201 -28.44 22.71 3.63
CA ASP A 201 -28.60 22.87 2.18
C ASP A 201 -27.84 21.79 1.38
N ALA A 202 -27.90 20.53 1.86
CA ALA A 202 -27.31 19.39 1.17
C ALA A 202 -27.96 19.18 -0.20
N GLU A 203 -27.12 19.05 -1.23
CA GLU A 203 -27.55 18.55 -2.54
C GLU A 203 -27.67 17.03 -2.43
N MET A 204 -28.91 16.54 -2.50
CA MET A 204 -29.27 15.12 -2.41
C MET A 204 -30.69 14.90 -2.96
N ASP A 205 -30.89 13.86 -3.79
CA ASP A 205 -32.22 13.33 -4.10
C ASP A 205 -32.43 12.02 -3.35
N VAL A 206 -33.50 11.98 -2.55
CA VAL A 206 -33.91 10.80 -1.77
C VAL A 206 -35.26 10.35 -2.29
N ASP A 207 -35.33 9.10 -2.72
CA ASP A 207 -36.54 8.53 -3.29
C ASP A 207 -37.62 8.24 -2.23
N GLY A 208 -38.77 7.73 -2.67
CA GLY A 208 -39.89 7.41 -1.78
C GLY A 208 -39.65 6.23 -0.82
N MET A 209 -38.56 5.48 -1.00
CA MET A 209 -38.15 4.32 -0.21
C MET A 209 -36.95 4.63 0.71
N GLY A 210 -36.31 5.79 0.55
CA GLY A 210 -35.14 6.23 1.32
C GLY A 210 -33.79 6.04 0.62
N ALA A 211 -33.78 5.57 -0.62
CA ALA A 211 -32.55 5.41 -1.41
C ALA A 211 -32.06 6.76 -1.96
N LEU A 212 -30.75 6.92 -2.04
CA LEU A 212 -30.10 8.07 -2.67
C LEU A 212 -30.00 7.87 -4.18
N LYS A 213 -30.22 8.94 -4.95
CA LYS A 213 -29.99 8.96 -6.39
C LYS A 213 -28.80 9.86 -6.74
N PRO A 214 -28.21 9.69 -7.94
CA PRO A 214 -27.23 10.60 -8.49
C PRO A 214 -27.70 12.06 -8.50
N VAL A 215 -26.81 12.98 -8.08
CA VAL A 215 -26.97 14.43 -8.12
C VAL A 215 -25.72 15.09 -8.68
N ASP A 216 -25.84 16.34 -9.14
CA ASP A 216 -24.68 17.13 -9.53
C ASP A 216 -23.92 17.63 -8.28
N ALA A 217 -22.59 17.54 -8.29
CA ALA A 217 -21.76 17.97 -7.16
C ALA A 217 -21.83 19.50 -6.96
N THR A 218 -22.10 19.97 -5.73
CA THR A 218 -22.01 21.41 -5.41
C THR A 218 -20.59 21.90 -5.16
N PHE A 219 -19.64 20.98 -4.98
CA PHE A 219 -18.20 21.21 -4.88
C PHE A 219 -17.44 19.92 -5.21
N ASP A 220 -16.23 20.04 -5.75
CA ASP A 220 -15.29 18.92 -5.97
C ASP A 220 -14.18 18.99 -4.89
N LEU A 221 -13.66 17.85 -4.44
CA LEU A 221 -12.46 17.80 -3.59
C LEU A 221 -11.21 18.34 -4.30
N ARG A 222 -11.23 18.45 -5.63
CA ARG A 222 -10.23 19.14 -6.46
C ARG A 222 -10.37 20.65 -6.47
N ASP A 223 -11.45 21.23 -5.93
CA ASP A 223 -11.60 22.67 -5.83
C ASP A 223 -10.43 23.26 -5.03
N SER A 224 -9.91 24.41 -5.46
CA SER A 224 -8.81 25.16 -4.80
C SER A 224 -8.96 25.43 -3.29
N ARG A 225 -10.18 25.24 -2.76
CA ARG A 225 -10.53 25.33 -1.34
C ARG A 225 -10.14 24.09 -0.52
N PHE A 226 -10.08 22.93 -1.17
CA PHE A 226 -9.71 21.63 -0.58
C PHE A 226 -8.36 21.13 -1.11
N SER A 227 -8.06 21.41 -2.38
CA SER A 227 -6.78 21.14 -3.03
C SER A 227 -6.12 22.44 -3.52
N PRO A 228 -5.39 23.17 -2.65
CA PRO A 228 -4.69 24.41 -3.04
C PRO A 228 -3.71 24.19 -4.20
N ALA A 229 -3.41 25.22 -4.98
CA ALA A 229 -2.41 25.11 -6.05
C ALA A 229 -1.05 24.64 -5.50
N GLY A 230 -0.51 23.57 -6.07
CA GLY A 230 0.72 22.90 -5.60
C GLY A 230 0.50 21.76 -4.59
N SER A 231 -0.73 21.50 -4.12
CA SER A 231 -1.05 20.41 -3.17
C SER A 231 -0.75 18.98 -3.69
N GLN A 232 -0.57 18.83 -5.00
CA GLN A 232 -0.27 17.58 -5.70
C GLN A 232 1.06 17.70 -6.46
N GLU A 233 1.87 18.72 -6.17
CA GLU A 233 3.21 18.87 -6.78
C GLU A 233 4.17 17.90 -6.09
N GLU A 234 4.73 16.97 -6.88
CA GLU A 234 5.79 16.05 -6.45
C GLU A 234 7.01 16.86 -5.92
N PRO A 235 7.46 16.66 -4.67
CA PRO A 235 8.63 17.34 -4.10
C PRO A 235 9.90 17.22 -4.95
N GLU A 236 10.00 16.13 -5.71
CA GLU A 236 11.01 15.88 -6.75
C GLU A 236 11.11 16.98 -7.79
N LEU A 237 10.03 17.68 -8.09
CA LEU A 237 9.93 18.69 -9.15
C LEU A 237 10.14 20.13 -8.64
N SER A 238 9.98 20.36 -7.34
CA SER A 238 9.98 21.71 -6.74
C SER A 238 11.37 22.22 -6.31
N ASP A 239 11.72 23.48 -6.60
CA ASP A 239 12.98 24.15 -6.18
C ASP A 239 12.85 25.03 -4.93
N ILE A 240 11.71 24.92 -4.23
CA ILE A 240 11.38 25.77 -3.08
C ILE A 240 12.29 25.43 -1.87
N GLU A 241 13.08 26.43 -1.45
CA GLU A 241 13.79 26.44 -0.16
C GLU A 241 12.81 26.76 0.98
N PHE A 242 12.91 26.02 2.08
CA PHE A 242 12.08 26.22 3.27
C PHE A 242 12.59 27.40 4.14
N ASP A 243 11.70 27.99 4.94
CA ASP A 243 12.11 28.89 6.01
C ASP A 243 12.70 28.12 7.21
N GLU A 244 13.28 28.82 8.19
CA GLU A 244 13.91 28.18 9.36
C GLU A 244 12.94 27.29 10.17
N ARG A 245 11.65 27.63 10.20
CA ARG A 245 10.63 26.87 10.92
C ARG A 245 10.29 25.59 10.17
N ASP A 246 10.02 25.71 8.87
CA ASP A 246 9.57 24.59 8.06
C ASP A 246 10.73 23.63 7.77
N ALA A 247 11.95 24.14 7.57
CA ALA A 247 13.16 23.33 7.46
C ALA A 247 13.41 22.49 8.73
N LYS A 248 13.13 23.04 9.92
CA LYS A 248 13.21 22.33 11.19
C LYS A 248 12.06 21.33 11.40
N LEU A 249 10.89 21.59 10.82
CA LEU A 249 9.74 20.69 10.86
C LEU A 249 9.97 19.45 9.98
N PHE A 250 10.42 19.66 8.75
CA PHE A 250 10.66 18.61 7.75
C PHE A 250 12.04 17.94 7.87
N GLY A 251 13.00 18.58 8.55
CA GLY A 251 14.35 18.06 8.76
C GLY A 251 15.27 18.17 7.53
N CYS A 252 14.89 18.98 6.55
CA CYS A 252 15.66 19.27 5.34
C CYS A 252 15.54 20.76 4.97
N GLY A 253 16.47 21.30 4.19
CA GLY A 253 16.50 22.73 3.84
C GLY A 253 15.49 23.16 2.78
N ASN A 254 15.00 22.22 1.96
CA ASN A 254 14.14 22.50 0.80
C ASN A 254 13.22 21.32 0.48
N VAL A 255 12.27 21.57 -0.42
CA VAL A 255 11.23 20.59 -0.81
C VAL A 255 11.85 19.33 -1.44
N SER A 256 12.90 19.44 -2.26
CA SER A 256 13.60 18.25 -2.79
C SER A 256 14.22 17.34 -1.72
N GLY A 257 14.42 17.85 -0.49
CA GLY A 257 14.79 17.05 0.66
C GLY A 257 13.69 16.07 1.14
N LEU A 258 12.46 16.22 0.64
CA LEU A 258 11.33 15.31 0.87
C LEU A 258 11.13 14.27 -0.25
N SER A 259 11.99 14.24 -1.27
CA SER A 259 11.82 13.30 -2.38
C SER A 259 11.92 11.82 -1.98
N ILE A 260 11.09 11.00 -2.63
CA ILE A 260 11.02 9.53 -2.56
C ILE A 260 11.13 8.88 -3.96
N GLN A 261 10.83 9.59 -5.05
CA GLN A 261 10.89 9.06 -6.42
C GLN A 261 12.26 9.31 -7.07
N ARG A 262 13.09 8.27 -7.15
CA ARG A 262 14.46 8.35 -7.73
C ARG A 262 14.43 8.83 -9.18
N VAL A 263 13.52 8.29 -10.00
CA VAL A 263 13.48 8.55 -11.44
C VAL A 263 13.18 10.02 -11.73
N ASP A 264 12.24 10.62 -11.00
CA ASP A 264 11.82 12.01 -11.23
C ASP A 264 12.89 13.02 -10.81
N LEU A 265 13.63 12.75 -9.71
CA LEU A 265 14.83 13.53 -9.36
C LEU A 265 15.87 13.52 -10.49
N LEU A 266 16.10 12.36 -11.11
CA LEU A 266 17.09 12.19 -12.18
C LEU A 266 16.63 12.88 -13.48
N GLN A 267 15.37 12.71 -13.88
CA GLN A 267 14.78 13.39 -15.03
C GLN A 267 14.81 14.91 -14.85
N ARG A 268 14.48 15.42 -13.65
CA ARG A 268 14.63 16.84 -13.34
C ARG A 268 16.07 17.31 -13.46
N ALA A 269 17.04 16.57 -12.96
CA ALA A 269 18.46 16.95 -13.07
C ALA A 269 18.88 17.14 -14.53
N VAL A 270 18.43 16.26 -15.43
CA VAL A 270 18.61 16.40 -16.88
C VAL A 270 17.95 17.70 -17.38
N GLY A 271 16.69 17.96 -17.03
CA GLY A 271 15.99 19.20 -17.38
C GLY A 271 16.68 20.48 -16.88
N GLU A 272 17.26 20.47 -15.68
CA GLU A 272 18.10 21.55 -15.16
C GLU A 272 19.36 21.76 -16.00
N PHE A 273 20.02 20.68 -16.43
CA PHE A 273 21.24 20.76 -17.25
C PHE A 273 20.98 21.41 -18.61
N HIS A 274 19.89 21.05 -19.30
CA HIS A 274 19.50 21.72 -20.54
C HIS A 274 19.14 23.20 -20.30
N ARG A 275 18.44 23.52 -19.21
CA ARG A 275 18.11 24.91 -18.87
C ARG A 275 19.37 25.74 -18.59
N LEU A 276 20.36 25.15 -17.90
CA LEU A 276 21.68 25.76 -17.73
C LEU A 276 22.40 25.93 -19.07
N ALA A 277 22.34 24.97 -19.98
CA ALA A 277 22.94 25.10 -21.32
C ALA A 277 22.33 26.27 -22.11
N LEU A 278 21.00 26.41 -22.09
CA LEU A 278 20.25 27.48 -22.78
C LEU A 278 20.44 28.89 -22.16
N ASP A 279 20.82 29.01 -20.88
CA ASP A 279 21.03 30.30 -20.21
C ASP A 279 22.22 31.09 -20.80
N SER A 280 21.96 31.98 -21.75
CA SER A 280 22.99 32.84 -22.36
C SER A 280 23.59 33.90 -21.41
N GLY A 281 23.02 34.11 -20.21
CA GLY A 281 23.48 35.12 -19.24
C GLY A 281 24.56 34.63 -18.28
N THR A 282 24.60 33.33 -17.96
CA THR A 282 25.58 32.76 -17.02
C THR A 282 26.86 32.28 -17.73
N PRO A 283 28.08 32.62 -17.25
CA PRO A 283 29.34 32.10 -17.81
C PRO A 283 29.46 30.58 -17.71
N SER A 284 30.00 29.92 -18.73
CA SER A 284 30.10 28.46 -18.85
C SER A 284 30.68 27.74 -17.63
N VAL A 285 31.71 28.30 -16.99
CA VAL A 285 32.31 27.73 -15.76
C VAL A 285 31.32 27.75 -14.58
N VAL A 286 30.51 28.79 -14.46
CA VAL A 286 29.48 28.91 -13.42
C VAL A 286 28.32 27.95 -13.70
N LYS A 287 27.96 27.72 -14.97
CA LYS A 287 27.00 26.66 -15.35
C LYS A 287 27.48 25.28 -14.91
N ALA A 288 28.73 24.93 -15.22
CA ALA A 288 29.32 23.66 -14.83
C ALA A 288 29.42 23.50 -13.29
N GLN A 289 29.71 24.58 -12.56
CA GLN A 289 29.68 24.58 -11.09
C GLN A 289 28.26 24.34 -10.53
N LYS A 290 27.23 24.97 -11.11
CA LYS A 290 25.83 24.72 -10.74
C LYS A 290 25.41 23.28 -11.02
N ALA A 291 25.75 22.75 -12.20
CA ALA A 291 25.46 21.37 -12.57
C ALA A 291 26.12 20.37 -11.61
N MET A 292 27.40 20.57 -11.26
CA MET A 292 28.06 19.75 -10.22
C MET A 292 27.42 19.92 -8.83
N GLY A 293 26.83 21.08 -8.52
CA GLY A 293 26.03 21.27 -7.31
C GLY A 293 24.83 20.33 -7.27
N ILE A 294 24.08 20.24 -8.36
CA ILE A 294 22.91 19.34 -8.52
C ILE A 294 23.34 17.87 -8.40
N VAL A 295 24.38 17.45 -9.13
CA VAL A 295 24.94 16.08 -9.06
C VAL A 295 25.33 15.74 -7.61
N ASN A 296 26.04 16.63 -6.92
CA ASN A 296 26.48 16.40 -5.55
C ASN A 296 25.35 16.45 -4.52
N ALA A 297 24.26 17.17 -4.78
CA ALA A 297 23.10 17.22 -3.91
C ALA A 297 22.29 15.92 -3.99
N ILE A 298 22.01 15.43 -5.21
CA ILE A 298 21.28 14.18 -5.44
C ILE A 298 22.14 12.98 -5.04
N GLY A 299 23.44 12.99 -5.35
CA GLY A 299 24.40 11.97 -4.92
C GLY A 299 24.19 10.58 -5.53
N ASP A 300 23.37 10.47 -6.58
CA ASP A 300 23.07 9.22 -7.27
C ASP A 300 24.28 8.68 -8.06
N PRO A 301 24.55 7.36 -8.05
CA PRO A 301 25.72 6.79 -8.72
C PRO A 301 25.71 6.93 -10.24
N GLU A 302 24.57 6.71 -10.92
CA GLU A 302 24.48 6.84 -12.39
C GLU A 302 24.66 8.30 -12.80
N LEU A 303 24.00 9.23 -12.11
CA LEU A 303 24.14 10.67 -12.36
C LEU A 303 25.59 11.15 -12.13
N THR A 304 26.27 10.60 -11.12
CA THR A 304 27.67 10.92 -10.79
C THR A 304 28.64 10.44 -11.86
N GLU A 305 28.42 9.25 -12.44
CA GLU A 305 29.22 8.73 -13.55
C GLU A 305 29.08 9.59 -14.82
N LEU A 306 27.89 10.12 -15.07
CA LEU A 306 27.56 10.93 -16.26
C LEU A 306 27.99 12.41 -16.15
N ALA A 307 28.24 12.91 -14.94
CA ALA A 307 28.59 14.32 -14.65
C ALA A 307 29.78 14.91 -15.45
N PRO A 308 30.85 14.17 -15.81
CA PRO A 308 31.91 14.69 -16.68
C PRO A 308 31.41 15.09 -18.08
N GLN A 309 30.38 14.42 -18.60
CA GLN A 309 29.81 14.72 -19.92
C GLN A 309 29.03 16.04 -19.88
N VAL A 310 28.19 16.23 -18.84
CA VAL A 310 27.44 17.47 -18.56
C VAL A 310 28.38 18.66 -18.44
N THR A 311 29.40 18.55 -17.59
CA THR A 311 30.34 19.64 -17.35
C THR A 311 31.16 19.99 -18.59
N SER A 312 31.61 19.00 -19.38
CA SER A 312 32.30 19.26 -20.64
C SER A 312 31.41 19.97 -21.67
N ALA A 313 30.14 19.55 -21.82
CA ALA A 313 29.19 20.17 -22.73
C ALA A 313 28.91 21.65 -22.36
N LEU A 314 28.66 21.91 -21.08
CA LEU A 314 28.42 23.27 -20.57
C LEU A 314 29.65 24.18 -20.72
N ILE A 315 30.86 23.66 -20.50
CA ILE A 315 32.12 24.41 -20.70
C ILE A 315 32.31 24.77 -22.18
N ASP A 316 32.06 23.83 -23.09
CA ASP A 316 32.13 24.02 -24.54
C ASP A 316 31.02 24.94 -25.11
N GLY A 317 30.02 25.30 -24.30
CA GLY A 317 28.87 26.10 -24.75
C GLY A 317 27.91 25.33 -25.66
N LYS A 318 27.86 24.01 -25.51
CA LYS A 318 26.93 23.10 -26.21
C LYS A 318 25.72 22.81 -25.31
N ASP A 319 24.68 22.26 -25.91
CA ASP A 319 23.62 21.59 -25.15
C ASP A 319 24.16 20.33 -24.45
N THR A 320 23.54 19.96 -23.35
CA THR A 320 23.87 18.74 -22.61
C THR A 320 23.25 17.52 -23.28
N PRO A 321 23.85 16.33 -23.18
CA PRO A 321 23.24 15.12 -23.72
C PRO A 321 22.03 14.69 -22.88
N ASP A 322 21.02 14.12 -23.53
CA ASP A 322 20.00 13.30 -22.87
C ASP A 322 20.66 12.04 -22.29
N PHE A 323 20.18 11.59 -21.13
CA PHE A 323 20.64 10.38 -20.48
C PHE A 323 19.50 9.38 -20.29
N SER A 324 19.83 8.10 -20.38
CA SER A 324 18.98 6.99 -19.94
C SER A 324 19.62 6.38 -18.69
N PHE A 325 18.83 6.23 -17.64
CA PHE A 325 19.24 5.63 -16.36
C PHE A 325 18.71 4.19 -16.35
N THR A 326 19.59 3.19 -16.44
CA THR A 326 19.23 1.80 -16.71
C THR A 326 19.28 0.90 -15.47
N LEU A 327 19.85 1.37 -14.35
CA LEU A 327 20.04 0.56 -13.14
C LEU A 327 18.74 -0.08 -12.62
N ALA A 328 17.62 0.64 -12.69
CA ALA A 328 16.32 0.14 -12.27
C ALA A 328 15.80 -0.92 -13.25
N ASP A 329 15.76 -0.60 -14.55
CA ASP A 329 15.27 -1.49 -15.62
C ASP A 329 16.09 -2.80 -15.69
N GLU A 330 17.41 -2.72 -15.53
CA GLU A 330 18.31 -3.88 -15.49
C GLU A 330 18.09 -4.78 -14.28
N LEU A 331 17.74 -4.20 -13.13
CA LEU A 331 17.39 -4.97 -11.94
C LEU A 331 16.02 -5.64 -12.12
N ASP A 332 15.03 -4.95 -12.68
CA ASP A 332 13.71 -5.54 -12.90
C ASP A 332 13.74 -6.64 -13.96
N ALA A 333 14.50 -6.48 -15.05
CA ALA A 333 14.70 -7.52 -16.05
C ALA A 333 15.32 -8.82 -15.46
N GLU A 334 16.29 -8.69 -14.55
CA GLU A 334 16.88 -9.83 -13.85
C GLU A 334 15.90 -10.43 -12.80
N ARG A 335 15.06 -9.61 -12.16
CA ARG A 335 13.99 -10.08 -11.25
C ARG A 335 12.88 -10.83 -11.98
N LEU A 336 12.41 -10.32 -13.13
CA LEU A 336 11.43 -11.02 -13.98
C LEU A 336 11.97 -12.36 -14.46
N LYS A 337 13.24 -12.41 -14.89
CA LYS A 337 13.95 -13.64 -15.26
C LYS A 337 14.07 -14.64 -14.09
N ALA A 338 14.33 -14.16 -12.87
CA ALA A 338 14.32 -15.00 -11.67
C ALA A 338 12.91 -15.56 -11.37
N ARG A 339 11.85 -14.76 -11.54
CA ARG A 339 10.46 -15.22 -11.42
C ARG A 339 10.10 -16.27 -12.48
N ASP A 340 10.50 -16.08 -13.73
CA ASP A 340 10.33 -17.07 -14.82
C ASP A 340 11.03 -18.41 -14.48
N MET A 341 12.23 -18.36 -13.89
CA MET A 341 12.91 -19.56 -13.38
C MET A 341 12.14 -20.24 -12.24
N LEU A 342 11.61 -19.46 -11.29
CA LEU A 342 10.83 -19.96 -10.16
C LEU A 342 9.56 -20.69 -10.63
N PHE A 343 8.78 -20.07 -11.54
CA PHE A 343 7.61 -20.70 -12.16
C PHE A 343 7.98 -21.95 -12.98
N SER A 344 9.18 -21.98 -13.56
CA SER A 344 9.72 -23.13 -14.28
C SER A 344 10.31 -24.22 -13.35
N GLY A 345 10.13 -24.11 -12.03
CA GLY A 345 10.65 -25.07 -11.03
C GLY A 345 12.17 -25.01 -10.79
N GLN A 346 12.88 -24.05 -11.38
CA GLN A 346 14.33 -23.87 -11.27
C GLN A 346 14.68 -23.03 -10.02
N ILE A 347 14.18 -23.46 -8.85
CA ILE A 347 14.19 -22.71 -7.58
C ILE A 347 15.59 -22.19 -7.20
N ASP A 348 16.61 -23.06 -7.15
CA ASP A 348 17.96 -22.64 -6.74
C ASP A 348 18.57 -21.61 -7.70
N GLN A 349 18.30 -21.75 -9.00
CA GLN A 349 18.80 -20.84 -10.03
C GLN A 349 18.06 -19.50 -10.03
N ALA A 350 16.75 -19.51 -9.72
CA ALA A 350 15.97 -18.29 -9.51
C ALA A 350 16.54 -17.48 -8.34
N ILE A 351 16.84 -18.15 -7.22
CA ILE A 351 17.44 -17.52 -6.04
C ILE A 351 18.83 -16.99 -6.36
N GLU A 352 19.72 -17.79 -6.97
CA GLU A 352 21.09 -17.35 -7.34
C GLU A 352 21.05 -16.15 -8.31
N CYS A 353 20.12 -16.13 -9.27
CA CYS A 353 19.92 -15.05 -10.22
C CYS A 353 19.52 -13.74 -9.52
N ALA A 354 18.54 -13.80 -8.61
CA ALA A 354 18.08 -12.63 -7.86
C ALA A 354 19.08 -12.16 -6.80
N GLU A 355 19.74 -13.06 -6.06
CA GLU A 355 20.81 -12.74 -5.11
C GLU A 355 21.96 -12.01 -5.81
N HIS A 356 22.42 -12.49 -6.97
CA HIS A 356 23.47 -11.83 -7.75
C HIS A 356 23.03 -10.48 -8.34
N ALA A 357 21.75 -10.33 -8.71
CA ALA A 357 21.20 -9.07 -9.18
C ALA A 357 21.20 -8.01 -8.06
N VAL A 358 20.74 -8.38 -6.87
CA VAL A 358 20.72 -7.53 -5.69
C VAL A 358 22.14 -7.19 -5.21
N GLU A 359 23.05 -8.16 -5.10
CA GLU A 359 24.43 -7.93 -4.62
C GLU A 359 25.17 -6.90 -5.48
N ARG A 360 24.92 -6.91 -6.80
CA ARG A 360 25.49 -5.91 -7.73
C ARG A 360 25.08 -4.48 -7.38
N VAL A 361 23.80 -4.27 -7.09
CA VAL A 361 23.23 -2.95 -6.78
C VAL A 361 23.55 -2.53 -5.34
N ASP A 362 23.50 -3.47 -4.39
CA ASP A 362 23.94 -3.27 -3.00
C ASP A 362 25.37 -2.77 -2.92
N ARG A 363 26.28 -3.37 -3.70
CA ARG A 363 27.70 -2.97 -3.75
C ARG A 363 27.87 -1.57 -4.34
N LEU A 364 27.13 -1.24 -5.40
CA LEU A 364 27.13 0.10 -6.00
C LEU A 364 26.74 1.18 -4.97
N TYR A 365 25.70 0.96 -4.18
CA TYR A 365 25.28 1.90 -3.13
C TYR A 365 26.13 1.86 -1.85
N ALA A 366 26.83 0.76 -1.58
CA ALA A 366 27.78 0.68 -0.47
C ALA A 366 29.09 1.44 -0.75
N ASP A 367 29.54 1.45 -2.01
CA ASP A 367 30.74 2.18 -2.45
C ASP A 367 30.44 3.66 -2.80
N ASN A 368 29.17 4.01 -3.03
CA ASN A 368 28.74 5.39 -3.32
C ASN A 368 28.66 6.26 -2.05
N PRO A 369 29.18 7.50 -2.04
CA PRO A 369 29.08 8.37 -0.87
C PRO A 369 27.62 8.75 -0.54
N GLY A 370 27.31 8.83 0.75
CA GLY A 370 25.97 9.14 1.24
C GLY A 370 25.32 7.94 1.94
N VAL A 371 24.02 8.03 2.16
CA VAL A 371 23.26 7.05 2.93
C VAL A 371 22.08 6.57 2.09
N PRO A 372 22.13 5.33 1.56
CA PRO A 372 21.11 4.84 0.64
C PRO A 372 19.81 4.49 1.36
N ARG A 373 18.68 4.95 0.84
CA ARG A 373 17.34 4.77 1.44
C ARG A 373 16.23 4.54 0.41
N TYR A 374 15.22 3.82 0.88
CA TYR A 374 13.90 3.68 0.28
C TYR A 374 12.87 4.31 1.23
N PHE A 375 11.81 4.89 0.65
CA PHE A 375 10.68 5.46 1.39
C PHE A 375 9.40 5.05 0.66
N ASN A 376 8.45 4.45 1.38
CA ASN A 376 7.16 4.08 0.80
C ASN A 376 6.24 5.31 0.69
N SER A 377 6.40 6.31 1.58
CA SER A 377 5.59 7.54 1.57
C SER A 377 6.37 8.81 1.97
N TYR A 378 5.84 9.99 1.63
CA TYR A 378 6.37 11.26 2.11
C TYR A 378 6.30 11.41 3.64
N ALA A 379 5.31 10.78 4.30
CA ALA A 379 5.21 10.79 5.76
C ALA A 379 6.39 10.06 6.41
N GLU A 380 6.79 8.91 5.87
CA GLU A 380 8.01 8.19 6.29
C GLU A 380 9.28 8.98 6.02
N ARG A 381 9.36 9.69 4.88
CA ARG A 381 10.50 10.56 4.57
C ARG A 381 10.66 11.67 5.62
N VAL A 382 9.56 12.27 6.08
CA VAL A 382 9.58 13.24 7.19
C VAL A 382 10.02 12.57 8.50
N ILE A 383 9.49 11.38 8.83
CA ILE A 383 9.93 10.63 10.01
C ILE A 383 11.43 10.36 9.96
N TYR A 384 11.94 9.91 8.81
CA TYR A 384 13.35 9.63 8.59
C TYR A 384 14.22 10.86 8.88
N ASN A 385 13.92 11.98 8.22
CA ASN A 385 14.64 13.24 8.40
C ASN A 385 14.61 13.75 9.85
N ARG A 386 13.57 13.40 10.62
CA ARG A 386 13.35 13.92 11.97
C ARG A 386 13.81 13.01 13.11
N MET A 387 13.92 11.71 12.87
CA MET A 387 14.22 10.70 13.91
C MET A 387 15.42 9.80 13.59
N PHE A 388 15.82 9.65 12.33
CA PHE A 388 16.84 8.69 11.91
C PHE A 388 18.06 9.34 11.25
N ALA A 389 17.86 10.39 10.45
CA ALA A 389 18.94 11.09 9.75
C ALA A 389 19.92 11.75 10.74
N THR A 390 21.21 11.59 10.49
CA THR A 390 22.29 12.21 11.27
C THR A 390 22.62 13.63 10.78
N GLU A 391 23.24 14.46 11.62
CA GLU A 391 23.59 15.84 11.26
C GLU A 391 24.61 15.87 10.10
N GLY A 392 24.26 16.51 9.00
CA GLY A 392 25.09 16.56 7.79
C GLY A 392 25.01 15.30 6.91
N GLU A 393 24.09 14.38 7.19
CA GLU A 393 23.84 13.20 6.36
C GLU A 393 23.31 13.58 4.97
N ARG A 394 23.86 12.96 3.92
CA ARG A 394 23.30 13.01 2.57
C ARG A 394 22.55 11.72 2.29
N THR A 395 21.22 11.74 2.35
CA THR A 395 20.41 10.63 1.83
C THR A 395 20.60 10.51 0.31
N VAL A 396 20.63 9.28 -0.21
CA VAL A 396 20.57 8.95 -1.63
C VAL A 396 19.43 7.96 -1.82
N LEU A 397 18.58 8.14 -2.83
CA LEU A 397 17.47 7.22 -3.10
C LEU A 397 17.96 5.97 -3.85
N VAL A 398 17.56 4.79 -3.39
CA VAL A 398 17.77 3.53 -4.13
C VAL A 398 16.61 3.31 -5.13
N PRO A 399 16.78 2.45 -6.15
CA PRO A 399 15.66 1.98 -6.96
C PRO A 399 14.63 1.24 -6.09
N ASP A 400 13.34 1.48 -6.29
CA ASP A 400 12.28 0.86 -5.48
C ASP A 400 12.27 -0.67 -5.60
N ASN A 401 12.58 -1.18 -6.80
CA ASN A 401 12.73 -2.59 -7.04
C ASN A 401 13.92 -3.24 -6.30
N LEU A 402 14.92 -2.48 -5.80
CA LEU A 402 15.93 -3.04 -4.88
C LEU A 402 15.28 -3.46 -3.56
N PHE A 403 14.46 -2.59 -2.96
CA PHE A 403 13.73 -2.90 -1.75
C PHE A 403 12.78 -4.09 -1.98
N TYR A 404 11.98 -4.06 -3.06
CA TYR A 404 11.07 -5.15 -3.38
C TYR A 404 11.79 -6.48 -3.69
N THR A 405 12.98 -6.48 -4.32
CA THR A 405 13.72 -7.74 -4.55
C THR A 405 14.31 -8.31 -3.25
N HIS A 406 14.69 -7.48 -2.27
CA HIS A 406 15.03 -7.98 -0.93
C HIS A 406 13.81 -8.60 -0.22
N MET A 407 12.64 -7.98 -0.33
CA MET A 407 11.39 -8.55 0.18
C MET A 407 11.08 -9.90 -0.49
N GLU A 408 11.11 -9.91 -1.83
CA GLU A 408 11.10 -11.05 -2.76
C GLU A 408 11.90 -12.24 -2.21
N LEU A 409 13.20 -12.03 -2.11
CA LEU A 409 14.16 -13.01 -1.63
C LEU A 409 13.90 -13.41 -0.17
N SER A 410 13.55 -12.47 0.72
CA SER A 410 13.34 -12.78 2.14
C SER A 410 12.18 -13.75 2.36
N ASP A 411 11.06 -13.59 1.66
CA ASP A 411 9.89 -14.45 1.81
C ASP A 411 10.17 -15.84 1.19
N ILE A 412 10.77 -15.89 0.00
CA ILE A 412 11.18 -17.14 -0.68
C ILE A 412 12.22 -17.92 0.15
N LEU A 413 13.26 -17.26 0.63
CA LEU A 413 14.33 -17.89 1.43
C LEU A 413 13.79 -18.39 2.77
N ALA A 414 12.91 -17.64 3.44
CA ALA A 414 12.31 -18.07 4.69
C ALA A 414 11.46 -19.34 4.53
N GLN A 415 10.76 -19.49 3.41
CA GLN A 415 9.96 -20.67 3.11
C GLN A 415 10.79 -21.89 2.68
N ILE A 416 11.87 -21.69 1.92
CA ILE A 416 12.60 -22.78 1.25
C ILE A 416 13.88 -23.18 1.99
N LYS A 417 14.65 -22.20 2.49
CA LYS A 417 15.96 -22.39 3.15
C LYS A 417 15.93 -22.08 4.65
N GLY A 418 14.85 -21.49 5.16
CA GLY A 418 14.64 -21.14 6.57
C GLY A 418 15.09 -19.73 6.93
N VAL A 419 14.82 -19.34 8.19
CA VAL A 419 15.00 -17.96 8.68
C VAL A 419 16.42 -17.44 8.48
N ASP A 420 17.45 -18.23 8.80
CA ASP A 420 18.86 -17.81 8.69
C ASP A 420 19.25 -17.34 7.29
N ALA A 421 18.66 -17.93 6.25
CA ALA A 421 18.89 -17.53 4.86
C ALA A 421 18.15 -16.23 4.49
N ALA A 422 17.00 -15.96 5.10
CA ALA A 422 16.23 -14.73 4.87
C ALA A 422 16.78 -13.51 5.64
N LEU A 423 17.42 -13.73 6.79
CA LEU A 423 17.92 -12.65 7.68
C LEU A 423 18.78 -11.58 6.98
N PRO A 424 19.72 -11.90 6.05
CA PRO A 424 20.46 -10.88 5.32
C PRO A 424 19.56 -9.90 4.56
N HIS A 425 18.51 -10.40 3.91
CA HIS A 425 17.58 -9.58 3.12
C HIS A 425 16.63 -8.77 4.02
N LEU A 426 16.12 -9.37 5.11
CA LEU A 426 15.30 -8.65 6.09
C LEU A 426 16.07 -7.50 6.77
N ASN A 427 17.34 -7.74 7.12
CA ASN A 427 18.22 -6.69 7.64
C ASN A 427 18.53 -5.61 6.59
N ALA A 428 18.63 -5.97 5.31
CA ALA A 428 18.77 -4.99 4.23
C ALA A 428 17.50 -4.13 4.06
N MET A 429 16.29 -4.72 4.14
CA MET A 429 15.03 -3.96 4.16
C MET A 429 15.01 -2.94 5.29
N VAL A 430 15.32 -3.35 6.52
CA VAL A 430 15.41 -2.43 7.68
C VAL A 430 16.52 -1.39 7.50
N ARG A 431 17.65 -1.73 6.85
CA ARG A 431 18.72 -0.78 6.53
C ARG A 431 18.27 0.29 5.53
N TYR A 432 17.52 -0.09 4.50
CA TYR A 432 17.06 0.83 3.45
C TYR A 432 15.83 1.63 3.87
N ALA A 433 14.91 1.03 4.62
CA ALA A 433 13.62 1.61 4.98
C ALA A 433 13.36 1.56 6.51
N PRO A 434 14.23 2.16 7.35
CA PRO A 434 14.10 2.09 8.81
C PRO A 434 12.88 2.83 9.37
N ALA A 435 12.26 3.71 8.57
CA ALA A 435 11.03 4.43 8.92
C ALA A 435 9.75 3.71 8.47
N TYR A 436 9.85 2.59 7.74
CA TYR A 436 8.71 1.88 7.16
C TYR A 436 8.31 0.68 8.06
N PRO A 437 7.09 0.64 8.63
CA PRO A 437 6.67 -0.42 9.57
C PRO A 437 6.82 -1.84 9.01
N LEU A 438 6.46 -2.06 7.75
CA LEU A 438 6.52 -3.37 7.07
C LEU A 438 7.89 -4.06 7.21
N SER A 439 8.98 -3.31 7.06
CA SER A 439 10.36 -3.82 7.17
C SER A 439 10.63 -4.45 8.53
N HIS A 440 10.15 -3.80 9.61
CA HIS A 440 10.31 -4.29 10.97
C HIS A 440 9.34 -5.43 11.27
N LEU A 441 8.11 -5.39 10.74
CA LEU A 441 7.11 -6.44 10.92
C LEU A 441 7.52 -7.76 10.27
N LYS A 442 8.00 -7.74 9.01
CA LYS A 442 8.54 -8.94 8.35
C LYS A 442 9.73 -9.52 9.13
N LEU A 443 10.65 -8.68 9.59
CA LEU A 443 11.78 -9.12 10.43
C LEU A 443 11.29 -9.74 11.76
N ALA A 444 10.34 -9.11 12.46
CA ALA A 444 9.78 -9.61 13.72
C ALA A 444 9.08 -10.98 13.56
N VAL A 445 8.35 -11.19 12.46
CA VAL A 445 7.70 -12.48 12.16
C VAL A 445 8.73 -13.60 12.01
N GLN A 446 9.83 -13.38 11.29
CA GLN A 446 10.83 -14.42 11.06
C GLN A 446 11.73 -14.64 12.29
N LEU A 447 12.11 -13.60 13.04
CA LEU A 447 12.86 -13.75 14.30
C LEU A 447 12.08 -14.57 15.34
N ALA A 448 10.78 -14.32 15.47
CA ALA A 448 9.90 -15.11 16.32
C ALA A 448 9.76 -16.58 15.85
N ARG A 449 9.79 -16.85 14.54
CA ARG A 449 9.83 -18.22 14.00
C ARG A 449 11.16 -18.93 14.29
N ALA A 450 12.25 -18.19 14.51
CA ALA A 450 13.53 -18.70 14.97
C ALA A 450 13.68 -18.74 16.51
N GLU A 451 12.61 -18.44 17.26
CA GLU A 451 12.59 -18.32 18.72
C GLU A 451 13.57 -17.28 19.30
N ASP A 452 14.04 -16.31 18.50
CA ASP A 452 14.82 -15.16 18.97
C ASP A 452 13.87 -14.07 19.48
N TRP A 453 13.33 -14.31 20.67
CA TRP A 453 12.29 -13.47 21.27
C TRP A 453 12.78 -12.05 21.63
N ASP A 454 14.04 -11.89 22.04
CA ASP A 454 14.61 -10.57 22.37
C ASP A 454 14.77 -9.70 21.10
N SER A 455 15.25 -10.29 19.99
CA SER A 455 15.35 -9.57 18.71
C SER A 455 13.96 -9.34 18.08
N ALA A 456 13.06 -10.32 18.15
CA ALA A 456 11.68 -10.18 17.67
C ALA A 456 10.95 -9.04 18.40
N ARG A 457 11.09 -8.98 19.73
CA ARG A 457 10.60 -7.89 20.58
C ARG A 457 11.16 -6.53 20.15
N ALA A 458 12.48 -6.45 19.88
CA ALA A 458 13.10 -5.21 19.42
C ALA A 458 12.54 -4.75 18.07
N ALA A 459 12.33 -5.68 17.13
CA ALA A 459 11.70 -5.39 15.84
C ALA A 459 10.23 -4.93 16.00
N CYS A 460 9.42 -5.57 16.85
CA CYS A 460 8.06 -5.10 17.15
C CYS A 460 8.01 -3.68 17.74
N LEU A 461 8.95 -3.34 18.64
CA LEU A 461 9.03 -2.00 19.20
C LEU A 461 9.46 -0.97 18.15
N ASN A 462 10.39 -1.31 17.26
CA ASN A 462 10.76 -0.45 16.14
C ASN A 462 9.56 -0.19 15.22
N ALA A 463 8.78 -1.22 14.89
CA ALA A 463 7.53 -1.07 14.14
C ALA A 463 6.56 -0.10 14.85
N LEU A 464 6.27 -0.31 16.14
CA LEU A 464 5.41 0.58 16.95
C LEU A 464 5.92 2.03 17.03
N HIS A 465 7.24 2.25 16.97
CA HIS A 465 7.82 3.58 16.99
C HIS A 465 7.59 4.36 15.68
N VAL A 466 7.39 3.68 14.56
CA VAL A 466 7.20 4.29 13.22
C VAL A 466 5.81 4.06 12.61
N ALA A 467 4.97 3.23 13.24
CA ALA A 467 3.60 2.97 12.81
C ALA A 467 2.76 4.25 12.69
N LEU A 468 2.26 4.49 11.48
CA LEU A 468 1.36 5.60 11.15
C LEU A 468 -0.10 5.16 11.08
N ASP A 469 -0.37 3.95 10.59
CA ASP A 469 -1.69 3.35 10.58
C ASP A 469 -1.98 2.49 11.83
N ARG A 470 -3.28 2.28 12.10
CA ARG A 470 -3.82 1.44 13.17
C ARG A 470 -3.50 -0.05 12.98
N GLU A 471 -3.45 -0.56 11.76
CA GLU A 471 -3.31 -2.00 11.48
C GLU A 471 -1.86 -2.44 11.68
N ASP A 472 -0.90 -1.63 11.24
CA ASP A 472 0.52 -1.78 11.60
C ASP A 472 0.73 -1.75 13.12
N ALA A 473 0.09 -0.79 13.80
CA ALA A 473 0.19 -0.66 15.25
C ALA A 473 -0.42 -1.86 15.99
N SER A 474 -1.61 -2.29 15.59
CA SER A 474 -2.28 -3.48 16.15
C SER A 474 -1.45 -4.73 15.94
N PHE A 475 -1.00 -5.01 14.71
CA PHE A 475 -0.20 -6.19 14.42
C PHE A 475 1.16 -6.15 15.15
N ALA A 476 1.81 -4.98 15.24
CA ALA A 476 3.03 -4.83 16.02
C ALA A 476 2.81 -5.08 17.52
N TYR A 477 1.68 -4.64 18.10
CA TYR A 477 1.31 -4.99 19.48
C TYR A 477 1.02 -6.47 19.67
N TYR A 478 0.30 -7.13 18.75
CA TYR A 478 0.06 -8.57 18.79
C TYR A 478 1.38 -9.37 18.79
N ARG A 479 2.29 -9.05 17.86
CA ARG A 479 3.60 -9.71 17.78
C ARG A 479 4.49 -9.40 19.00
N LEU A 480 4.41 -8.19 19.55
CA LEU A 480 5.07 -7.83 20.81
C LEU A 480 4.50 -8.63 21.99
N ALA A 481 3.18 -8.79 22.06
CA ALA A 481 2.51 -9.51 23.14
C ALA A 481 2.98 -10.97 23.22
N TYR A 482 3.03 -11.64 22.07
CA TYR A 482 3.55 -13.00 21.97
C TYR A 482 5.03 -13.08 22.37
N ALA A 483 5.87 -12.16 21.90
CA ALA A 483 7.30 -12.14 22.27
C ALA A 483 7.55 -11.88 23.77
N GLU A 484 6.81 -10.94 24.38
CA GLU A 484 6.91 -10.65 25.82
C GLU A 484 6.34 -11.81 26.66
N TRP A 485 5.32 -12.54 26.17
CA TRP A 485 4.83 -13.76 26.81
C TRP A 485 5.90 -14.86 26.81
N MET A 486 6.55 -15.11 25.68
CA MET A 486 7.66 -16.07 25.58
C MET A 486 8.89 -15.67 26.43
N CYS A 487 8.97 -14.41 26.85
CA CYS A 487 9.98 -13.88 27.79
C CYS A 487 9.50 -13.81 29.26
N ASP A 488 8.40 -14.48 29.63
CA ASP A 488 7.77 -14.47 30.97
C ASP A 488 7.33 -13.08 31.49
N ARG A 489 7.16 -12.08 30.61
CA ARG A 489 6.75 -10.70 30.95
C ARG A 489 5.25 -10.52 30.76
N PHE A 490 4.49 -11.27 31.56
CA PHE A 490 3.06 -11.48 31.38
C PHE A 490 2.19 -10.22 31.50
N ASP A 491 2.64 -9.23 32.27
CA ASP A 491 1.98 -7.93 32.43
C ASP A 491 2.05 -7.09 31.15
N ILE A 492 3.24 -6.98 30.56
CA ILE A 492 3.45 -6.32 29.26
C ILE A 492 2.75 -7.10 28.14
N ALA A 493 2.81 -8.44 28.16
CA ALA A 493 2.14 -9.28 27.18
C ALA A 493 0.62 -9.06 27.17
N ALA A 494 -0.02 -9.11 28.35
CA ALA A 494 -1.45 -8.83 28.47
C ALA A 494 -1.78 -7.39 28.08
N ALA A 495 -0.93 -6.42 28.44
CA ALA A 495 -1.11 -5.03 28.02
C ALA A 495 -1.09 -4.87 26.49
N ALA A 496 -0.13 -5.51 25.82
CA ALA A 496 0.04 -5.43 24.38
C ALA A 496 -1.12 -6.13 23.63
N TYR A 497 -1.59 -7.30 24.07
CA TYR A 497 -2.79 -7.93 23.51
C TYR A 497 -4.04 -7.03 23.67
N ILE A 498 -4.27 -6.45 24.85
CA ILE A 498 -5.40 -5.53 25.10
C ILE A 498 -5.33 -4.30 24.19
N MET A 499 -4.13 -3.73 23.97
CA MET A 499 -3.96 -2.61 23.04
C MET A 499 -4.16 -3.02 21.58
N SER A 500 -3.70 -4.20 21.17
CA SER A 500 -3.88 -4.73 19.82
C SER A 500 -5.36 -4.89 19.47
N ASP A 501 -6.14 -5.46 20.39
CA ASP A 501 -7.58 -5.66 20.22
C ASP A 501 -8.35 -4.32 20.21
N GLU A 502 -8.08 -3.40 21.16
CA GLU A 502 -8.70 -2.07 21.18
C GLU A 502 -8.45 -1.27 19.89
N ILE A 503 -7.28 -1.42 19.26
CA ILE A 503 -6.91 -0.69 18.04
C ILE A 503 -7.58 -1.29 16.79
N ALA A 504 -7.70 -2.62 16.70
CA ALA A 504 -8.34 -3.31 15.57
C ALA A 504 -9.13 -4.55 16.02
N PRO A 505 -10.33 -4.37 16.62
CA PRO A 505 -11.10 -5.46 17.22
C PRO A 505 -11.43 -6.55 16.20
N GLY A 506 -11.20 -7.82 16.56
CA GLY A 506 -11.50 -8.97 15.71
C GLY A 506 -10.65 -9.10 14.44
N ARG A 507 -9.65 -8.24 14.20
CA ARG A 507 -8.76 -8.31 13.02
C ARG A 507 -7.83 -9.53 13.05
N ILE A 508 -7.47 -9.99 14.26
CA ILE A 508 -6.54 -11.10 14.49
C ILE A 508 -7.28 -12.23 15.20
N ALA A 509 -7.70 -13.26 14.45
CA ALA A 509 -8.63 -14.29 14.91
C ALA A 509 -8.17 -15.08 16.17
N MET A 510 -6.86 -15.24 16.38
CA MET A 510 -6.30 -16.01 17.51
C MET A 510 -6.14 -15.17 18.80
N LEU A 511 -6.28 -13.84 18.71
CA LEU A 511 -5.90 -12.92 19.79
C LEU A 511 -6.70 -13.16 21.08
N GLU A 512 -8.03 -13.25 20.99
CA GLU A 512 -8.91 -13.43 22.15
C GLU A 512 -8.58 -14.73 22.92
N ASP A 513 -8.37 -15.83 22.20
CA ASP A 513 -8.02 -17.13 22.78
C ASP A 513 -6.63 -17.11 23.44
N GLU A 514 -5.62 -16.51 22.78
CA GLU A 514 -4.27 -16.35 23.33
C GLU A 514 -4.26 -15.49 24.60
N LEU A 515 -4.94 -14.34 24.58
CA LEU A 515 -5.07 -13.45 25.75
C LEU A 515 -5.81 -14.15 26.90
N GLN A 516 -6.89 -14.87 26.61
CA GLN A 516 -7.64 -15.60 27.63
C GLN A 516 -6.82 -16.76 28.24
N GLU A 517 -6.00 -17.44 27.43
CA GLU A 517 -5.04 -18.42 27.96
C GLU A 517 -3.99 -17.76 28.88
N LEU A 518 -3.39 -16.66 28.44
CA LEU A 518 -2.44 -15.88 29.23
C LEU A 518 -3.04 -15.44 30.59
N ILE A 519 -4.26 -14.91 30.59
CA ILE A 519 -5.00 -14.50 31.80
C ILE A 519 -5.30 -15.72 32.70
N SER A 520 -5.62 -16.88 32.12
CA SER A 520 -5.86 -18.12 32.87
C SER A 520 -4.58 -18.64 33.56
N ARG A 521 -3.45 -18.66 32.84
CA ARG A 521 -2.14 -19.08 33.34
C ARG A 521 -1.60 -18.15 34.43
N THR A 522 -1.76 -16.84 34.28
CA THR A 522 -1.29 -15.83 35.26
C THR A 522 -2.16 -15.81 36.52
N ARG A 523 -3.49 -15.88 36.39
CA ARG A 523 -4.42 -16.04 37.52
C ARG A 523 -4.11 -17.28 38.35
N SER A 524 -3.77 -18.40 37.70
CA SER A 524 -3.38 -19.65 38.39
C SER A 524 -2.10 -19.51 39.21
N GLN A 525 -1.23 -18.57 38.84
CA GLN A 525 0.04 -18.27 39.52
C GLN A 525 -0.03 -17.04 40.45
N CYS A 526 -1.21 -16.42 40.59
CA CYS A 526 -1.41 -15.16 41.32
C CYS A 526 -0.55 -13.99 40.81
N ILE A 527 -0.21 -13.99 39.51
CA ILE A 527 0.51 -12.89 38.85
C ILE A 527 -0.50 -11.82 38.45
N PRO A 528 -0.35 -10.56 38.89
CA PRO A 528 -1.22 -9.48 38.45
C PRO A 528 -0.91 -9.12 36.99
N VAL A 529 -1.94 -8.96 36.18
CA VAL A 529 -1.88 -8.50 34.79
C VAL A 529 -2.99 -7.47 34.56
N PRO A 530 -2.84 -6.52 33.63
CA PRO A 530 -3.90 -5.59 33.26
C PRO A 530 -5.11 -6.33 32.71
N THR A 531 -6.30 -5.78 32.94
CA THR A 531 -7.60 -6.36 32.55
C THR A 531 -8.46 -5.42 31.71
N ASN A 532 -7.98 -4.21 31.46
CA ASN A 532 -8.66 -3.17 30.70
C ASN A 532 -7.63 -2.19 30.10
N VAL A 533 -8.07 -1.43 29.10
CA VAL A 533 -7.22 -0.49 28.33
C VAL A 533 -6.51 0.53 29.24
N PRO A 534 -7.14 1.21 30.23
CA PRO A 534 -6.42 2.10 31.15
C PRO A 534 -5.28 1.45 31.92
N GLU A 535 -5.45 0.21 32.40
CA GLU A 535 -4.39 -0.56 33.06
C GLU A 535 -3.28 -0.95 32.07
N ALA A 536 -3.64 -1.39 30.86
CA ALA A 536 -2.69 -1.75 29.81
C ALA A 536 -1.81 -0.55 29.39
N MET A 537 -2.43 0.59 29.10
CA MET A 537 -1.72 1.85 28.80
C MET A 537 -0.78 2.27 29.93
N HIS A 538 -1.18 2.06 31.19
CA HIS A 538 -0.35 2.38 32.36
C HIS A 538 0.88 1.48 32.45
N VAL A 539 0.71 0.15 32.30
CA VAL A 539 1.82 -0.82 32.30
C VAL A 539 2.83 -0.53 31.19
N LEU A 540 2.36 -0.28 29.96
CA LEU A 540 3.23 0.08 28.83
C LEU A 540 3.99 1.39 29.09
N ALA A 541 3.32 2.41 29.63
CA ALA A 541 3.95 3.69 29.95
C ALA A 541 4.98 3.59 31.08
N GLU A 542 4.74 2.80 32.13
CA GLU A 542 5.73 2.56 33.20
C GLU A 542 6.93 1.76 32.72
N ALA A 543 6.73 0.82 31.78
CA ALA A 543 7.79 0.10 31.10
C ALA A 543 8.55 0.95 30.05
N GLY A 544 8.12 2.18 29.79
CA GLY A 544 8.72 3.08 28.79
C GLY A 544 8.46 2.68 27.34
N LEU A 545 7.41 1.90 27.09
CA LEU A 545 7.05 1.39 25.76
C LEU A 545 6.08 2.34 25.03
N PRO A 546 5.99 2.27 23.68
CA PRO A 546 5.03 3.07 22.93
C PRO A 546 3.58 2.84 23.38
N VAL A 547 2.80 3.93 23.44
CA VAL A 547 1.35 3.90 23.68
C VAL A 547 0.64 4.63 22.53
N TRP A 548 0.27 3.88 21.49
CA TRP A 548 -0.43 4.38 20.32
C TRP A 548 -1.83 4.90 20.69
N PRO A 549 -2.38 5.95 20.03
CA PRO A 549 -1.81 6.77 18.96
C PRO A 549 -0.93 7.93 19.47
N ASN A 550 -0.58 7.97 20.76
CA ASN A 550 0.16 9.08 21.36
C ASN A 550 1.69 8.95 21.15
N THR A 551 2.10 8.64 19.92
CA THR A 551 3.50 8.47 19.52
C THR A 551 4.13 9.79 19.06
N GLN A 552 5.47 9.83 19.05
CA GLN A 552 6.21 10.98 18.52
C GLN A 552 5.91 11.21 17.03
N VAL A 553 5.85 10.13 16.24
CA VAL A 553 5.57 10.20 14.79
C VAL A 553 4.20 10.80 14.47
N ALA A 554 3.15 10.43 15.22
CA ALA A 554 1.82 10.99 15.05
C ALA A 554 1.77 12.51 15.33
N SER A 555 2.63 13.01 16.22
CA SER A 555 2.76 14.45 16.46
C SER A 555 3.48 15.18 15.31
N LEU A 556 4.55 14.59 14.78
CA LEU A 556 5.38 15.14 13.70
C LEU A 556 4.59 15.19 12.37
N VAL A 557 4.02 14.07 11.93
CA VAL A 557 3.29 13.99 10.65
C VAL A 557 2.07 14.93 10.65
N ARG A 558 1.35 15.04 11.78
CA ARG A 558 0.22 15.98 11.94
C ARG A 558 0.63 17.46 11.92
N GLU A 559 1.89 17.79 12.22
CA GLU A 559 2.42 19.14 12.10
C GLU A 559 2.94 19.40 10.68
N ALA A 560 3.61 18.42 10.07
CA ALA A 560 4.08 18.44 8.68
C ALA A 560 2.92 18.60 7.69
N ALA A 561 1.87 17.78 7.79
CA ALA A 561 0.69 17.80 6.90
C ALA A 561 -0.24 19.04 7.04
N ARG A 562 0.27 20.14 7.60
CA ARG A 562 -0.41 21.45 7.71
C ARG A 562 0.39 22.58 7.09
N VAL A 563 1.60 22.29 6.63
CA VAL A 563 2.49 23.19 5.88
C VAL A 563 2.43 22.73 4.43
#